data_AF-A0AAU5ZHK7-F1
#
_entry.id   AF-A0AAU5ZHK7-F1
#
_cell.length_a   1.000
_cell.length_b   1.000
_cell.length_c   1.000
_cell.angle_alpha   90.00
_cell.angle_beta   90.00
_cell.angle_gamma   90.00
#
_symmetry.space_group_name_H-M   'P 1'
#
loop_
_entity.id
_entity.type
_entity.pdbx_description
1 polymer ?
#
loop_
_entity_poly.entity_id
_entity_poly.type
_entity_poly.pdbx_seq_one_letter_code
_entity_poly.pdbx_strand_id
1 'polypeptide(L)'
;MALIQGIPGEFEPQPWGEAILRSRELLLLRIARRPPDHEVRLPGLATTPLHVVEDRTGKALTWRHDGDDLIVRLPDSGEPPLVRVALQGKLRIVPPDTVTANADGVWDVTPTGTTAHLVARRSADVAVRFLGPMDPDAQQHVRLAGRRYVVSGHQLLRSTIGPFPMPARRVLPLLVPTGVRRTLVAPVGTVLASIHPGTSGELTVLVTNFGRGRARGEVVLPLPPGWSAIDREWTFDDLAAGRSIGWATRLAGPAGAHELQLRLEAGRRSASSPYVIHL
;
A
#
# COMPACT_ATOMS: atom_id res chain seq x y z
N MET A 1 0.84 11.62 -9.09
CA MET A 1 1.99 10.92 -8.52
C MET A 1 2.30 11.49 -7.15
N ALA A 2 2.59 10.64 -6.17
CA ALA A 2 2.88 11.04 -4.80
C ALA A 2 4.33 10.82 -4.45
N LEU A 3 4.85 11.59 -3.50
CA LEU A 3 6.29 11.81 -3.44
C LEU A 3 6.80 11.69 -2.00
N ILE A 4 7.84 10.89 -1.78
CA ILE A 4 8.74 11.02 -0.62
C ILE A 4 9.76 12.12 -0.94
N GLN A 5 10.13 12.96 0.02
CA GLN A 5 11.33 13.80 -0.13
C GLN A 5 12.56 12.93 0.11
N GLY A 6 13.38 12.72 -0.92
CA GLY A 6 14.47 11.75 -0.85
C GLY A 6 15.55 12.11 0.17
N ILE A 7 15.81 11.20 1.10
CA ILE A 7 17.03 11.11 1.89
C ILE A 7 18.09 10.39 1.04
N PRO A 8 19.38 10.75 1.10
CA PRO A 8 20.45 10.01 0.42
C PRO A 8 20.44 8.52 0.85
N GLY A 9 20.39 7.60 -0.12
CA GLY A 9 20.41 6.13 0.12
C GLY A 9 19.07 5.39 -0.01
N GLU A 10 18.03 6.03 -0.53
CA GLU A 10 16.66 5.44 -0.56
C GLU A 10 16.39 4.41 -1.67
N PHE A 11 17.21 4.33 -2.72
CA PHE A 11 17.09 3.20 -3.65
C PHE A 11 17.83 2.00 -3.05
N GLU A 12 17.11 0.91 -2.83
CA GLU A 12 17.73 -0.37 -2.48
C GLU A 12 18.74 -0.79 -3.56
N PRO A 13 19.75 -1.62 -3.22
CA PRO A 13 20.64 -2.19 -4.20
C PRO A 13 19.87 -2.82 -5.37
N GLN A 14 20.29 -2.50 -6.59
CA GLN A 14 19.65 -2.95 -7.81
C GLN A 14 20.42 -4.13 -8.41
N PRO A 15 19.76 -5.03 -9.18
CA PRO A 15 20.45 -6.15 -9.84
C PRO A 15 21.60 -5.73 -10.75
N TRP A 16 21.56 -4.48 -11.27
CA TRP A 16 22.58 -3.89 -12.14
C TRP A 16 23.64 -3.07 -11.38
N GLY A 17 23.45 -2.74 -10.10
CA GLY A 17 24.33 -1.85 -9.35
C GLY A 17 23.60 -0.99 -8.32
N GLU A 18 23.93 0.30 -8.26
CA GLU A 18 23.38 1.22 -7.25
C GLU A 18 23.10 2.62 -7.79
N ALA A 19 22.15 3.30 -7.14
CA ALA A 19 21.82 4.69 -7.41
C ALA A 19 22.28 5.58 -6.24
N ILE A 20 23.13 6.56 -6.53
CA ILE A 20 23.79 7.42 -5.54
C ILE A 20 23.37 8.88 -5.77
N LEU A 21 22.73 9.50 -4.78
CA LEU A 21 22.44 10.93 -4.83
C LEU A 21 23.71 11.73 -4.54
N ARG A 22 24.26 12.42 -5.54
CA ARG A 22 25.46 13.27 -5.38
C ARG A 22 25.14 14.67 -4.90
N SER A 23 24.06 15.25 -5.42
CA SER A 23 23.54 16.56 -5.01
C SER A 23 22.01 16.49 -5.00
N ARG A 24 21.32 17.55 -4.55
CA ARG A 24 19.85 17.57 -4.49
C ARG A 24 19.17 17.25 -5.83
N GLU A 25 19.86 17.48 -6.94
CA GLU A 25 19.31 17.41 -8.30
C GLU A 25 20.17 16.53 -9.23
N LEU A 26 21.17 15.82 -8.68
CA LEU A 26 22.06 14.96 -9.47
C LEU A 26 22.15 13.57 -8.86
N LEU A 27 21.63 12.58 -9.60
CA LEU A 27 21.68 11.16 -9.29
C LEU A 27 22.72 10.48 -10.18
N LEU A 28 23.52 9.58 -9.60
CA LEU A 28 24.44 8.71 -10.34
C LEU A 28 23.95 7.28 -10.31
N LEU A 29 23.97 6.60 -11.45
CA LEU A 29 23.74 5.16 -11.54
C LEU A 29 25.09 4.49 -11.78
N ARG A 30 25.63 3.82 -10.77
CA ARG A 30 26.88 3.07 -10.86
C ARG A 30 26.54 1.66 -11.33
N ILE A 31 26.77 1.38 -12.61
CA ILE A 31 26.45 0.09 -13.21
C ILE A 31 27.59 -0.89 -12.90
N ALA A 32 27.32 -1.86 -12.03
CA ALA A 32 28.27 -2.93 -11.68
C ALA A 32 28.07 -4.18 -12.56
N ARG A 33 26.82 -4.44 -12.99
CA ARG A 33 26.44 -5.55 -13.85
C ARG A 33 25.53 -5.05 -14.96
N ARG A 34 25.93 -5.27 -16.21
CA ARG A 34 25.15 -4.89 -17.38
C ARG A 34 23.99 -5.88 -17.60
N PRO A 35 22.73 -5.40 -17.68
CA PRO A 35 21.60 -6.22 -18.10
C PRO A 35 21.76 -6.75 -19.54
N PRO A 36 21.24 -7.95 -19.85
CA PRO A 36 21.40 -8.59 -21.18
C PRO A 36 20.70 -7.83 -22.31
N ASP A 37 19.66 -7.08 -22.01
CA ASP A 37 18.93 -6.20 -22.94
C ASP A 37 19.55 -4.79 -23.06
N HIS A 38 20.63 -4.54 -22.32
CA HIS A 38 21.29 -3.24 -22.19
C HIS A 38 20.38 -2.12 -21.64
N GLU A 39 19.28 -2.46 -20.96
CA GLU A 39 18.40 -1.49 -20.32
C GLU A 39 18.53 -1.53 -18.80
N VAL A 40 18.93 -0.41 -18.22
CA VAL A 40 18.96 -0.21 -16.78
C VAL A 40 17.62 0.40 -16.35
N ARG A 41 16.91 -0.33 -15.49
CA ARG A 41 15.66 0.12 -14.88
C ARG A 41 15.91 0.57 -13.45
N LEU A 42 15.64 1.84 -13.15
CA LEU A 42 15.62 2.38 -11.80
C LEU A 42 14.15 2.55 -11.38
N PRO A 43 13.62 1.69 -10.51
CA PRO A 43 12.21 1.72 -10.16
C PRO A 43 11.87 2.88 -9.23
N GLY A 44 10.69 3.47 -9.39
CA GLY A 44 10.13 4.43 -8.43
C GLY A 44 10.76 5.84 -8.46
N LEU A 45 11.47 6.23 -9.52
CA LEU A 45 11.95 7.61 -9.67
C LEU A 45 10.79 8.56 -10.01
N ALA A 46 10.31 9.26 -8.99
CA ALA A 46 9.18 10.17 -9.09
C ALA A 46 9.56 11.61 -9.46
N THR A 47 10.85 11.95 -9.45
CA THR A 47 11.33 13.23 -9.99
C THR A 47 11.68 13.08 -11.45
N THR A 48 11.14 13.95 -12.30
CA THR A 48 11.39 13.96 -13.75
C THR A 48 12.88 14.18 -14.05
N PRO A 49 13.56 13.28 -14.79
CA PRO A 49 14.89 13.50 -15.33
C PRO A 49 14.86 14.61 -16.39
N LEU A 50 15.84 15.50 -16.34
CA LEU A 50 16.09 16.51 -17.36
C LEU A 50 17.08 15.98 -18.40
N HIS A 51 18.18 15.40 -17.93
CA HIS A 51 19.25 14.89 -18.77
C HIS A 51 19.79 13.58 -18.22
N VAL A 52 20.00 12.62 -19.09
CA VAL A 52 20.69 11.36 -18.78
C VAL A 52 21.89 11.25 -19.69
N VAL A 53 23.08 11.25 -19.09
CA VAL A 53 24.36 11.27 -19.81
C VAL A 53 25.32 10.25 -19.22
N GLU A 54 26.25 9.75 -20.02
CA GLU A 54 27.40 9.01 -19.51
C GLU A 54 28.39 9.98 -18.85
N ASP A 55 28.85 9.68 -17.62
CA ASP A 55 29.62 10.63 -16.80
C ASP A 55 30.96 11.04 -17.42
N ARG A 56 31.71 10.07 -17.97
CA ARG A 56 33.05 10.32 -18.51
C ARG A 56 33.03 11.06 -19.85
N THR A 57 32.07 10.74 -20.70
CA THR A 57 32.03 11.23 -22.09
C THR A 57 31.09 12.41 -22.26
N GLY A 58 30.15 12.61 -21.33
CA GLY A 58 29.04 13.56 -21.48
C GLY A 58 28.03 13.18 -22.56
N LYS A 59 28.17 11.99 -23.18
CA LYS A 59 27.29 11.54 -24.26
C LYS A 59 25.87 11.35 -23.71
N ALA A 60 24.89 11.95 -24.39
CA ALA A 60 23.49 11.75 -24.08
C ALA A 60 23.09 10.28 -24.31
N LEU A 61 22.41 9.70 -23.32
CA LEU A 61 21.87 8.35 -23.39
C LEU A 61 20.40 8.39 -23.79
N THR A 62 19.94 7.34 -24.46
CA THR A 62 18.50 7.15 -24.70
C THR A 62 17.85 6.71 -23.40
N TRP A 63 16.78 7.38 -22.99
CA TRP A 63 16.04 7.05 -21.78
C TRP A 63 14.55 7.32 -21.96
N ARG A 64 13.74 6.71 -21.11
CA ARG A 64 12.29 6.92 -21.08
C ARG A 64 11.74 6.69 -19.66
N HIS A 65 10.52 7.17 -19.44
CA HIS A 65 9.72 6.77 -18.30
C HIS A 65 8.80 5.59 -18.66
N ASP A 66 8.68 4.65 -17.74
CA ASP A 66 7.65 3.61 -17.75
C ASP A 66 6.95 3.62 -16.38
N GLY A 67 5.78 4.25 -16.30
CA GLY A 67 5.15 4.57 -15.02
C GLY A 67 6.04 5.49 -14.17
N ASP A 68 6.37 5.03 -12.97
CA ASP A 68 7.25 5.74 -12.02
C ASP A 68 8.73 5.33 -12.20
N ASP A 69 9.07 4.54 -13.22
CA ASP A 69 10.43 4.01 -13.39
C ASP A 69 11.20 4.81 -14.44
N LEU A 70 12.50 4.94 -14.22
CA LEU A 70 13.45 5.44 -15.22
C LEU A 70 14.11 4.26 -15.92
N ILE A 71 13.96 4.18 -17.24
CA ILE A 71 14.65 3.20 -18.08
C ILE A 71 15.72 3.92 -18.89
N VAL A 72 16.97 3.50 -18.76
CA VAL A 72 18.13 4.05 -19.48
C VAL A 72 18.76 2.95 -20.34
N ARG A 73 18.90 3.19 -21.64
CA ARG A 73 19.61 2.29 -22.55
C ARG A 73 21.10 2.60 -22.50
N LEU A 74 21.88 1.60 -22.13
CA LEU A 74 23.34 1.69 -22.04
C LEU A 74 23.98 1.61 -23.44
N PRO A 75 25.12 2.29 -23.68
CA PRO A 75 25.87 2.15 -24.93
C PRO A 75 26.55 0.79 -24.99
N ASP A 76 26.84 0.27 -26.19
CA ASP A 76 27.56 -1.00 -26.41
C ASP A 76 29.07 -0.91 -26.12
N SER A 77 29.44 -0.30 -24.99
CA SER A 77 30.81 -0.26 -24.49
C SER A 77 31.10 -1.47 -23.59
N GLY A 78 32.32 -2.01 -23.70
CA GLY A 78 32.78 -3.10 -22.84
C GLY A 78 33.02 -2.70 -21.37
N GLU A 79 33.14 -1.40 -21.09
CA GLU A 79 33.34 -0.91 -19.72
C GLU A 79 32.01 -0.67 -18.98
N PRO A 80 31.94 -0.88 -17.66
CA PRO A 80 30.77 -0.55 -16.86
C PRO A 80 30.58 0.98 -16.80
N PRO A 81 29.50 1.54 -17.37
CA PRO A 81 29.34 2.99 -17.41
C PRO A 81 28.90 3.53 -16.05
N LEU A 82 29.28 4.77 -15.76
CA LEU A 82 28.66 5.58 -14.71
C LEU A 82 27.69 6.54 -15.39
N VAL A 83 26.40 6.46 -15.05
CA VAL A 83 25.36 7.29 -15.66
C VAL A 83 25.02 8.46 -14.74
N ARG A 84 24.97 9.67 -15.29
CA ARG A 84 24.50 10.89 -14.62
C ARG A 84 23.09 11.21 -15.03
N VAL A 85 22.23 11.41 -14.03
CA VAL A 85 20.84 11.79 -14.19
C VAL A 85 20.62 13.14 -13.50
N ALA A 86 20.46 14.20 -14.28
CA ALA A 86 20.03 15.49 -13.79
C ALA A 86 18.52 15.48 -13.56
N LEU A 87 18.05 15.97 -12.43
CA LEU A 87 16.65 15.91 -11.99
C LEU A 87 16.00 17.28 -12.03
N GLN A 88 14.70 17.33 -12.33
CA GLN A 88 13.88 18.55 -12.27
C GLN A 88 13.51 18.87 -10.80
N GLY A 89 14.51 19.30 -10.03
CA GLY A 89 14.39 19.61 -8.62
C GLY A 89 14.82 18.45 -7.71
N LYS A 90 14.38 18.51 -6.45
CA LYS A 90 14.78 17.53 -5.41
C LYS A 90 14.39 16.11 -5.79
N LEU A 91 15.27 15.13 -5.53
CA LEU A 91 14.96 13.71 -5.64
C LEU A 91 13.70 13.35 -4.83
N ARG A 92 12.81 12.60 -5.47
CA ARG A 92 11.60 12.05 -4.91
C ARG A 92 11.43 10.63 -5.43
N ILE A 93 11.07 9.72 -4.52
CA ILE A 93 10.94 8.29 -4.82
C ILE A 93 9.53 7.83 -4.44
N VAL A 94 9.03 6.85 -5.20
CA VAL A 94 7.86 6.02 -4.89
C VAL A 94 8.39 4.62 -4.59
N PRO A 95 8.42 4.21 -3.31
CA PRO A 95 8.79 2.85 -2.94
C PRO A 95 7.92 1.80 -3.66
N PRO A 96 8.47 0.62 -4.02
CA PRO A 96 7.74 -0.39 -4.78
C PRO A 96 6.53 -0.98 -4.04
N ASP A 97 6.53 -0.91 -2.71
CA ASP A 97 5.42 -1.32 -1.83
C ASP A 97 4.40 -0.18 -1.61
N THR A 98 4.45 0.90 -2.40
CA THR A 98 3.51 2.01 -2.28
C THR A 98 2.10 1.60 -2.71
N VAL A 99 1.18 1.59 -1.76
CA VAL A 99 -0.24 1.31 -1.98
C VAL A 99 -1.01 2.62 -2.17
N THR A 100 -1.74 2.71 -3.28
CA THR A 100 -2.62 3.84 -3.58
C THR A 100 -4.03 3.55 -3.09
N ALA A 101 -4.65 4.54 -2.46
CA ALA A 101 -6.07 4.46 -2.11
C ALA A 101 -6.93 4.15 -3.35
N ASN A 102 -7.90 3.25 -3.17
CA ASN A 102 -8.94 2.97 -4.17
C ASN A 102 -9.85 4.21 -4.38
N ALA A 103 -10.88 4.06 -5.21
CA ALA A 103 -11.80 5.17 -5.52
C ALA A 103 -12.51 5.76 -4.28
N ASP A 104 -12.77 4.93 -3.26
CA ASP A 104 -13.44 5.34 -2.02
C ASP A 104 -12.49 5.97 -0.99
N GLY A 105 -11.19 5.95 -1.29
CA GLY A 105 -10.15 6.44 -0.40
C GLY A 105 -9.64 5.39 0.59
N VAL A 106 -9.91 4.10 0.37
CA VAL A 106 -9.50 3.00 1.25
C VAL A 106 -8.19 2.39 0.75
N TRP A 107 -7.30 2.04 1.69
CA TRP A 107 -6.14 1.21 1.44
C TRP A 107 -6.33 -0.14 2.08
N ASP A 108 -5.96 -1.16 1.33
CA ASP A 108 -5.92 -2.53 1.78
C ASP A 108 -4.52 -3.07 1.54
N VAL A 109 -3.81 -3.30 2.63
CA VAL A 109 -2.38 -3.54 2.62
C VAL A 109 -2.12 -4.93 3.18
N THR A 110 -1.45 -5.76 2.40
CA THR A 110 -0.83 -7.00 2.86
C THR A 110 0.64 -6.71 3.12
N PRO A 111 1.05 -6.48 4.38
CA PRO A 111 2.41 -6.06 4.68
C PRO A 111 3.42 -7.15 4.31
N THR A 112 4.48 -6.79 3.58
CA THR A 112 5.62 -7.66 3.29
C THR A 112 6.78 -7.44 4.27
N GLY A 113 6.66 -6.45 5.15
CA GLY A 113 7.65 -6.08 6.15
C GLY A 113 7.07 -5.19 7.25
N THR A 114 7.93 -4.45 7.94
CA THR A 114 7.56 -3.57 9.07
C THR A 114 7.18 -2.16 8.65
N THR A 115 7.30 -1.83 7.38
CA THR A 115 6.87 -0.55 6.81
C THR A 115 6.04 -0.82 5.56
N ALA A 116 4.96 -0.08 5.41
CA ALA A 116 4.19 0.01 4.18
C ALA A 116 4.12 1.48 3.75
N HIS A 117 4.12 1.75 2.45
CA HIS A 117 4.05 3.10 1.93
C HIS A 117 2.65 3.42 1.41
N LEU A 118 2.04 4.51 1.87
CA LEU A 118 0.66 4.88 1.52
C LEU A 118 0.62 6.19 0.76
N VAL A 119 -0.17 6.25 -0.30
CA VAL A 119 -0.50 7.50 -1.00
C VAL A 119 -1.99 7.76 -1.03
N ALA A 120 -2.37 8.99 -0.65
CA ALA A 120 -3.72 9.50 -0.78
C ALA A 120 -3.92 10.31 -2.07
N ARG A 121 -5.05 10.11 -2.75
CA ARG A 121 -5.45 10.93 -3.90
C ARG A 121 -5.90 12.33 -3.49
N ARG A 122 -6.51 12.45 -2.31
CA ARG A 122 -7.05 13.67 -1.71
C ARG A 122 -6.63 13.76 -0.25
N SER A 123 -6.57 14.97 0.30
CA SER A 123 -6.26 15.15 1.72
C SER A 123 -7.42 14.67 2.58
N ALA A 124 -7.14 13.90 3.62
CA ALA A 124 -8.15 13.42 4.57
C ALA A 124 -7.51 13.03 5.91
N ASP A 125 -8.30 13.02 6.98
CA ASP A 125 -7.95 12.28 8.19
C ASP A 125 -8.33 10.81 7.99
N VAL A 126 -7.41 9.90 8.34
CA VAL A 126 -7.63 8.44 8.24
C VAL A 126 -7.46 7.77 9.60
N ALA A 127 -8.04 6.60 9.75
CA ALA A 127 -7.70 5.69 10.83
C ALA A 127 -7.28 4.33 10.26
N VAL A 128 -6.56 3.55 11.06
CA VAL A 128 -5.89 2.31 10.67
C VAL A 128 -6.44 1.15 11.49
N ARG A 129 -6.71 0.02 10.84
CA ARG A 129 -7.16 -1.23 11.45
C ARG A 129 -6.18 -2.35 11.11
N PHE A 130 -5.62 -2.99 12.14
CA PHE A 130 -4.65 -4.08 11.97
C PHE A 130 -5.27 -5.44 12.23
N LEU A 131 -4.98 -6.41 11.38
CA LEU A 131 -5.54 -7.75 11.45
C LEU A 131 -4.41 -8.77 11.41
N GLY A 132 -4.46 -9.74 12.32
CA GLY A 132 -3.45 -10.78 12.44
C GLY A 132 -3.27 -11.22 13.89
N PRO A 133 -2.44 -12.25 14.12
CA PRO A 133 -2.03 -12.62 15.47
C PRO A 133 -1.17 -11.53 16.09
N MET A 134 -1.43 -11.22 17.36
CA MET A 134 -0.63 -10.31 18.17
C MET A 134 -0.73 -10.75 19.63
N ASP A 135 0.38 -10.62 20.36
CA ASP A 135 0.34 -10.66 21.83
C ASP A 135 -0.57 -9.51 22.34
N PRO A 136 -1.66 -9.80 23.07
CA PRO A 136 -2.61 -8.79 23.51
C PRO A 136 -2.01 -7.79 24.51
N ASP A 137 -0.97 -8.17 25.26
CA ASP A 137 -0.39 -7.37 26.34
C ASP A 137 0.84 -6.58 25.89
N ALA A 138 1.43 -6.95 24.75
CA ALA A 138 2.55 -6.24 24.16
C ALA A 138 2.17 -4.80 23.76
N GLN A 139 3.03 -3.85 24.11
CA GLN A 139 2.90 -2.46 23.68
C GLN A 139 3.42 -2.29 22.25
N GLN A 140 2.60 -1.69 21.38
CA GLN A 140 2.88 -1.51 19.97
C GLN A 140 2.95 -0.03 19.63
N HIS A 141 3.87 0.33 18.74
CA HIS A 141 4.00 1.67 18.21
C HIS A 141 3.41 1.74 16.81
N VAL A 142 2.34 2.49 16.65
CA VAL A 142 1.75 2.78 15.33
C VAL A 142 2.21 4.16 14.91
N ARG A 143 2.88 4.25 13.75
CA ARG A 143 3.35 5.54 13.22
C ARG A 143 2.87 5.73 11.78
N LEU A 144 2.21 6.85 11.52
CA LEU A 144 1.79 7.26 10.19
C LEU A 144 1.80 8.79 10.12
N ALA A 145 2.22 9.34 8.98
CA ALA A 145 2.28 10.79 8.75
C ALA A 145 3.05 11.56 9.85
N GLY A 146 4.09 10.94 10.42
CA GLY A 146 4.87 11.52 11.53
C GLY A 146 4.18 11.49 12.90
N ARG A 147 2.88 11.17 13.00
CA ARG A 147 2.20 10.94 14.29
C ARG A 147 2.48 9.53 14.80
N ARG A 148 2.59 9.40 16.12
CA ARG A 148 2.84 8.13 16.82
C ARG A 148 1.77 7.90 17.88
N TYR A 149 1.23 6.68 17.92
CA TYR A 149 0.39 6.17 18.99
C TYR A 149 1.07 4.98 19.66
N VAL A 150 0.90 4.84 20.97
CA VAL A 150 1.28 3.65 21.73
C VAL A 150 0.00 2.97 22.16
N VAL A 151 -0.18 1.71 21.80
CA VAL A 151 -1.40 0.94 22.07
C VAL A 151 -1.03 -0.48 22.47
N SER A 152 -1.85 -1.12 23.31
CA SER A 152 -1.69 -2.55 23.56
C SER A 152 -2.07 -3.36 22.32
N GLY A 153 -1.55 -4.59 22.20
CA GLY A 153 -1.97 -5.52 21.16
C GLY A 153 -3.47 -5.77 21.16
N HIS A 154 -4.10 -5.81 22.34
CA HIS A 154 -5.55 -5.90 22.48
C HIS A 154 -6.27 -4.71 21.82
N GLN A 155 -5.82 -3.49 22.08
CA GLN A 155 -6.41 -2.29 21.46
C GLN A 155 -6.15 -2.28 19.95
N LEU A 156 -4.94 -2.65 19.52
CA LEU A 156 -4.54 -2.75 18.12
C LEU A 156 -5.46 -3.70 17.33
N LEU A 157 -5.81 -4.84 17.93
CA LEU A 157 -6.64 -5.88 17.30
C LEU A 157 -8.15 -5.67 17.47
N ARG A 158 -8.62 -4.77 18.34
CA ARG A 158 -10.06 -4.57 18.60
C ARG A 158 -10.58 -3.17 18.29
N SER A 159 -9.70 -2.28 17.84
CA SER A 159 -10.09 -0.92 17.50
C SER A 159 -9.33 -0.36 16.31
N THR A 160 -9.86 0.70 15.72
CA THR A 160 -9.13 1.54 14.78
C THR A 160 -8.22 2.52 15.53
N ILE A 161 -7.03 2.78 15.01
CA ILE A 161 -6.07 3.74 15.55
C ILE A 161 -6.07 5.00 14.68
N GLY A 162 -6.14 6.19 15.29
CA GLY A 162 -6.15 7.47 14.57
C GLY A 162 -6.86 8.58 15.36
N PRO A 163 -7.09 9.76 14.74
CA PRO A 163 -6.87 10.08 13.32
C PRO A 163 -5.43 10.45 12.93
N PHE A 164 -5.05 10.09 11.71
CA PHE A 164 -3.80 10.49 11.04
C PHE A 164 -4.09 11.43 9.86
N PRO A 165 -3.41 12.58 9.76
CA PRO A 165 -3.57 13.48 8.63
C PRO A 165 -2.83 12.93 7.41
N MET A 166 -3.58 12.57 6.37
CA MET A 166 -3.03 12.11 5.09
C MET A 166 -3.11 13.24 4.06
N PRO A 167 -2.02 13.97 3.78
CA PRO A 167 -1.99 14.95 2.70
C PRO A 167 -2.12 14.27 1.33
N ALA A 168 -2.81 14.94 0.41
CA ALA A 168 -2.90 14.51 -0.98
C ALA A 168 -1.51 14.38 -1.62
N ARG A 169 -1.33 13.33 -2.43
CA ARG A 169 -0.17 13.14 -3.31
C ARG A 169 1.16 13.17 -2.56
N ARG A 170 1.20 12.66 -1.33
CA ARG A 170 2.43 12.36 -0.62
C ARG A 170 2.45 10.90 -0.25
N VAL A 171 3.61 10.28 -0.43
CA VAL A 171 3.85 8.94 0.08
C VAL A 171 4.20 9.08 1.55
N LEU A 172 3.51 8.33 2.39
CA LEU A 172 3.71 8.34 3.82
C LEU A 172 4.01 6.93 4.31
N PRO A 173 5.09 6.73 5.07
CA PRO A 173 5.36 5.45 5.69
C PRO A 173 4.37 5.19 6.82
N LEU A 174 3.76 4.01 6.78
CA LEU A 174 3.04 3.39 7.88
C LEU A 174 3.96 2.33 8.50
N LEU A 175 4.31 2.50 9.77
CA LEU A 175 5.00 1.45 10.52
C LEU A 175 3.99 0.39 10.94
N VAL A 176 4.21 -0.83 10.47
CA VAL A 176 3.33 -1.99 10.68
C VAL A 176 3.93 -2.89 11.77
N PRO A 177 3.19 -3.17 12.86
CA PRO A 177 3.62 -4.13 13.87
C PRO A 177 3.87 -5.53 13.30
N THR A 178 4.89 -6.23 13.82
CA THR A 178 5.23 -7.60 13.42
C THR A 178 4.04 -8.55 13.61
N GLY A 179 3.79 -9.47 12.70
CA GLY A 179 2.69 -10.45 12.83
C GLY A 179 1.34 -9.97 12.32
N VAL A 180 1.19 -8.67 12.02
CA VAL A 180 0.05 -8.17 11.24
C VAL A 180 0.08 -8.81 9.84
N ARG A 181 -1.04 -9.40 9.46
CA ARG A 181 -1.24 -10.03 8.14
C ARG A 181 -1.90 -9.09 7.14
N ARG A 182 -2.72 -8.17 7.63
CA ARG A 182 -3.45 -7.21 6.80
C ARG A 182 -3.69 -5.92 7.56
N THR A 183 -3.61 -4.81 6.84
CA THR A 183 -3.90 -3.48 7.38
C THR A 183 -4.91 -2.79 6.49
N LEU A 184 -6.00 -2.34 7.09
CA LEU A 184 -6.99 -1.51 6.43
C LEU A 184 -6.80 -0.06 6.87
N VAL A 185 -6.74 0.85 5.93
CA VAL A 185 -6.73 2.29 6.21
C VAL A 185 -7.93 2.89 5.51
N ALA A 186 -8.72 3.67 6.23
CA ALA A 186 -9.87 4.33 5.65
C ALA A 186 -10.04 5.74 6.22
N PRO A 187 -10.64 6.66 5.44
CA PRO A 187 -10.93 8.00 5.92
C PRO A 187 -11.90 7.96 7.10
N VAL A 188 -11.68 8.84 8.07
CA VAL A 188 -12.58 8.97 9.22
C VAL A 188 -13.98 9.31 8.74
N GLY A 189 -14.99 8.61 9.27
CA GLY A 189 -16.39 8.70 8.81
C GLY A 189 -16.82 7.57 7.88
N THR A 190 -15.91 6.66 7.50
CA THR A 190 -16.21 5.52 6.61
C THR A 190 -16.65 4.30 7.42
N VAL A 191 -17.66 3.57 6.95
CA VAL A 191 -17.91 2.18 7.37
C VAL A 191 -17.39 1.28 6.25
N LEU A 192 -16.49 0.36 6.58
CA LEU A 192 -15.79 -0.48 5.61
C LEU A 192 -16.16 -1.95 5.84
N ALA A 193 -16.55 -2.64 4.77
CA ALA A 193 -16.68 -4.09 4.74
C ALA A 193 -15.45 -4.74 4.08
N SER A 194 -14.94 -5.83 4.64
CA SER A 194 -13.79 -6.57 4.12
C SER A 194 -13.93 -8.08 4.36
N ILE A 195 -13.35 -8.88 3.46
CA ILE A 195 -13.35 -10.35 3.54
C ILE A 195 -11.99 -10.84 3.99
N HIS A 196 -11.89 -11.61 5.06
CA HIS A 196 -10.64 -12.19 5.56
C HIS A 196 -10.64 -13.71 5.39
N PRO A 197 -9.55 -14.31 4.87
CA PRO A 197 -9.46 -15.76 4.79
C PRO A 197 -9.34 -16.35 6.20
N GLY A 198 -10.17 -17.35 6.48
CA GLY A 198 -10.07 -18.23 7.62
C GLY A 198 -9.30 -19.50 7.28
N THR A 199 -9.38 -20.50 8.16
CA THR A 199 -8.85 -21.83 7.91
C THR A 199 -9.85 -22.67 7.11
N SER A 200 -9.36 -23.56 6.24
CA SER A 200 -10.18 -24.62 5.62
C SER A 200 -11.40 -24.13 4.81
N GLY A 201 -11.23 -23.08 4.00
CA GLY A 201 -12.30 -22.55 3.13
C GLY A 201 -13.37 -21.71 3.86
N GLU A 202 -13.16 -21.41 5.13
CA GLU A 202 -13.94 -20.39 5.83
C GLU A 202 -13.44 -18.99 5.48
N LEU A 203 -14.38 -18.06 5.38
CA LEU A 203 -14.14 -16.64 5.21
C LEU A 203 -14.79 -15.90 6.36
N THR A 204 -14.14 -14.84 6.85
CA THR A 204 -14.74 -13.90 7.81
C THR A 204 -15.08 -12.62 7.08
N VAL A 205 -16.38 -12.30 7.01
CA VAL A 205 -16.85 -10.97 6.62
C VAL A 205 -16.72 -10.06 7.84
N LEU A 206 -15.96 -8.97 7.72
CA LEU A 206 -15.73 -8.00 8.78
C LEU A 206 -16.27 -6.65 8.36
N VAL A 207 -17.03 -6.00 9.23
CA VAL A 207 -17.42 -4.59 9.08
C VAL A 207 -16.73 -3.77 10.16
N THR A 208 -16.03 -2.72 9.76
CA THR A 208 -15.31 -1.79 10.65
C THR A 208 -15.86 -0.38 10.50
N ASN A 209 -16.20 0.24 11.63
CA ASN A 209 -16.66 1.63 11.67
C ASN A 209 -15.48 2.57 11.94
N PHE A 210 -14.95 3.23 10.91
CA PHE A 210 -13.92 4.28 11.02
C PHE A 210 -14.54 5.68 11.33
N GLY A 211 -15.84 5.73 11.61
CA GLY A 211 -16.59 6.94 11.97
C GLY A 211 -16.40 7.38 13.41
N ARG A 212 -17.08 8.50 13.75
CA ARG A 212 -17.12 9.06 15.11
C ARG A 212 -18.39 8.70 15.87
N GLY A 213 -19.44 8.28 15.16
CA GLY A 213 -20.72 7.87 15.74
C GLY A 213 -20.95 6.36 15.62
N ARG A 214 -22.03 5.89 16.22
CA ARG A 214 -22.54 4.52 16.03
C ARG A 214 -23.03 4.35 14.59
N ALA A 215 -22.86 3.15 14.03
CA ALA A 215 -23.28 2.79 12.69
C ALA A 215 -24.24 1.60 12.72
N ARG A 216 -25.12 1.54 11.73
CA ARG A 216 -26.01 0.41 11.47
C ARG A 216 -26.09 0.19 9.97
N GLY A 217 -26.39 -1.02 9.55
CA GLY A 217 -26.46 -1.33 8.14
C GLY A 217 -26.61 -2.80 7.82
N GLU A 218 -26.52 -3.07 6.53
CA GLU A 218 -26.58 -4.40 5.95
C GLU A 218 -25.35 -4.64 5.09
N VAL A 219 -24.83 -5.86 5.11
CA VAL A 219 -23.78 -6.33 4.22
C VAL A 219 -24.24 -7.59 3.51
N VAL A 220 -24.03 -7.61 2.19
CA VAL A 220 -24.37 -8.73 1.31
C VAL A 220 -23.11 -9.22 0.60
N LEU A 221 -22.94 -10.54 0.53
CA LEU A 221 -21.94 -11.21 -0.28
C LEU A 221 -22.59 -11.71 -1.59
N PRO A 222 -22.52 -10.91 -2.69
CA PRO A 222 -22.90 -11.40 -4.00
C PRO A 222 -21.93 -12.52 -4.42
N LEU A 223 -22.48 -13.64 -4.87
CA LEU A 223 -21.72 -14.80 -5.30
C LEU A 223 -21.88 -15.00 -6.81
N PRO A 224 -20.81 -15.32 -7.56
CA PRO A 224 -20.92 -15.71 -8.96
C PRO A 224 -21.77 -16.97 -9.15
N PRO A 225 -22.26 -17.25 -10.38
CA PRO A 225 -22.94 -18.51 -10.68
C PRO A 225 -22.08 -19.73 -10.33
N GLY A 226 -22.69 -20.76 -9.73
CA GLY A 226 -22.00 -21.99 -9.30
C GLY A 226 -21.31 -21.92 -7.92
N TRP A 227 -21.46 -20.80 -7.22
CA TRP A 227 -20.94 -20.59 -5.87
C TRP A 227 -22.06 -20.69 -4.84
N SER A 228 -21.71 -21.15 -3.64
CA SER A 228 -22.62 -21.21 -2.50
C SER A 228 -21.91 -20.82 -1.21
N ALA A 229 -22.60 -20.12 -0.32
CA ALA A 229 -22.15 -19.85 1.05
C ALA A 229 -23.28 -20.18 2.02
N ILE A 230 -22.93 -20.50 3.27
CA ILE A 230 -23.92 -20.77 4.34
C ILE A 230 -24.78 -19.53 4.58
N ASP A 231 -24.10 -18.40 4.83
CA ASP A 231 -24.71 -17.10 5.00
C ASP A 231 -24.16 -16.14 3.94
N ARG A 232 -25.03 -15.24 3.47
CA ARG A 232 -24.70 -14.24 2.44
C ARG A 232 -25.16 -12.82 2.80
N GLU A 233 -25.98 -12.68 3.83
CA GLU A 233 -26.60 -11.43 4.21
C GLU A 233 -26.48 -11.30 5.73
N TRP A 234 -26.00 -10.15 6.18
CA TRP A 234 -25.85 -9.86 7.60
C TRP A 234 -26.26 -8.43 7.88
N THR A 235 -26.94 -8.25 9.01
CA THR A 235 -27.27 -6.93 9.54
C THR A 235 -26.46 -6.67 10.79
N PHE A 236 -26.10 -5.40 11.00
CA PHE A 236 -25.53 -4.95 12.26
C PHE A 236 -26.25 -3.69 12.70
N ASP A 237 -26.46 -3.60 14.01
CA ASP A 237 -26.98 -2.40 14.65
C ASP A 237 -25.98 -1.94 15.70
N ASP A 238 -26.03 -0.65 16.00
CA ASP A 238 -25.30 -0.04 17.10
C ASP A 238 -23.76 -0.25 17.12
N LEU A 239 -23.13 -0.42 15.95
CA LEU A 239 -21.68 -0.62 15.83
C LEU A 239 -20.93 0.65 16.23
N ALA A 240 -20.35 0.65 17.43
CA ALA A 240 -19.65 1.80 17.98
C ALA A 240 -18.45 2.26 17.13
N ALA A 241 -18.11 3.55 17.26
CA ALA A 241 -16.97 4.16 16.59
C ALA A 241 -15.67 3.40 16.90
N GLY A 242 -14.89 3.15 15.85
CA GLY A 242 -13.63 2.42 15.91
C GLY A 242 -13.75 0.92 16.17
N ARG A 243 -14.96 0.35 16.27
CA ARG A 243 -15.16 -1.09 16.50
C ARG A 243 -15.36 -1.85 15.20
N SER A 244 -15.32 -3.17 15.31
CA SER A 244 -15.63 -4.09 14.21
C SER A 244 -16.57 -5.18 14.69
N ILE A 245 -17.38 -5.69 13.77
CA ILE A 245 -18.18 -6.90 13.91
C ILE A 245 -17.82 -7.83 12.77
N GLY A 246 -17.86 -9.15 12.98
CA GLY A 246 -17.55 -10.10 11.93
C GLY A 246 -18.37 -11.37 12.01
N TRP A 247 -18.56 -11.99 10.86
CA TRP A 247 -19.32 -13.22 10.65
C TRP A 247 -18.48 -14.20 9.86
N ALA A 248 -18.38 -15.43 10.34
CA ALA A 248 -17.77 -16.51 9.59
C ALA A 248 -18.80 -17.11 8.64
N THR A 249 -18.40 -17.42 7.41
CA THR A 249 -19.21 -18.16 6.46
C THR A 249 -18.31 -19.11 5.68
N ARG A 250 -18.78 -20.33 5.44
CA ARG A 250 -18.07 -21.29 4.59
C ARG A 250 -18.51 -21.10 3.16
N LEU A 251 -17.52 -21.09 2.27
CA LEU A 251 -17.74 -20.90 0.85
C LEU A 251 -17.38 -22.16 0.08
N ALA A 252 -18.17 -22.48 -0.93
CA ALA A 252 -17.88 -23.51 -1.91
C ALA A 252 -18.09 -22.95 -3.33
N GLY A 253 -17.23 -23.38 -4.25
CA GLY A 253 -17.24 -22.92 -5.64
C GLY A 253 -16.17 -23.63 -6.47
N PRO A 254 -16.04 -23.28 -7.76
CA PRO A 254 -14.96 -23.74 -8.63
C PRO A 254 -13.58 -23.38 -8.08
N ALA A 255 -12.60 -24.24 -8.35
CA ALA A 255 -11.20 -23.98 -7.98
C ALA A 255 -10.61 -22.82 -8.80
N GLY A 256 -9.71 -22.05 -8.18
CA GLY A 256 -9.03 -20.95 -8.85
C GLY A 256 -9.03 -19.64 -8.05
N ALA A 257 -8.47 -18.60 -8.67
CA ALA A 257 -8.41 -17.26 -8.10
C ALA A 257 -9.65 -16.46 -8.52
N HIS A 258 -10.41 -15.97 -7.54
CA HIS A 258 -11.65 -15.24 -7.79
C HIS A 258 -11.76 -14.02 -6.91
N GLU A 259 -12.07 -12.87 -7.51
CA GLU A 259 -12.34 -11.65 -6.77
C GLU A 259 -13.77 -11.65 -6.24
N LEU A 260 -13.90 -11.44 -4.93
CA LEU A 260 -15.16 -11.23 -4.25
C LEU A 260 -15.24 -9.78 -3.74
N GLN A 261 -16.43 -9.19 -3.85
CA GLN A 261 -16.69 -7.85 -3.35
C GLN A 261 -18.00 -7.84 -2.57
N LEU A 262 -17.94 -7.36 -1.32
CA LEU A 262 -19.12 -7.17 -0.50
C LEU A 262 -19.92 -5.95 -0.97
N ARG A 263 -21.24 -6.01 -0.89
CA ARG A 263 -22.11 -4.83 -0.98
C ARG A 263 -22.46 -4.38 0.43
N LEU A 264 -22.12 -3.14 0.79
CA LEU A 264 -22.36 -2.57 2.12
C LEU A 264 -23.27 -1.36 2.04
N GLU A 265 -24.33 -1.36 2.84
CA GLU A 265 -25.24 -0.23 3.02
C GLU A 265 -25.26 0.21 4.48
N ALA A 266 -24.51 1.27 4.82
CA ALA A 266 -24.31 1.71 6.21
C ALA A 266 -24.30 3.24 6.38
N GLY A 267 -24.96 3.96 5.46
CA GLY A 267 -25.10 5.42 5.49
C GLY A 267 -24.23 6.16 4.47
N ARG A 268 -23.88 7.42 4.78
CA ARG A 268 -23.34 8.38 3.80
C ARG A 268 -21.97 8.02 3.22
N ARG A 269 -21.20 7.16 3.88
CA ARG A 269 -19.88 6.74 3.41
C ARG A 269 -19.62 5.27 3.76
N SER A 270 -20.13 4.41 2.90
CA SER A 270 -19.85 2.97 2.91
C SER A 270 -18.82 2.64 1.84
N ALA A 271 -17.93 1.71 2.15
CA ALA A 271 -16.96 1.19 1.21
C ALA A 271 -16.79 -0.32 1.42
N SER A 272 -16.33 -1.00 0.39
CA SER A 272 -15.98 -2.43 0.47
C SER A 272 -14.59 -2.64 -0.10
N SER A 273 -13.76 -3.42 0.58
CA SER A 273 -12.48 -3.86 0.04
C SER A 273 -12.67 -5.16 -0.74
N PRO A 274 -12.40 -5.20 -2.06
CA PRO A 274 -12.41 -6.44 -2.81
C PRO A 274 -11.34 -7.39 -2.25
N TYR A 275 -11.57 -8.69 -2.42
CA TYR A 275 -10.63 -9.70 -1.95
C TYR A 275 -10.57 -10.86 -2.94
N VAL A 276 -9.35 -11.22 -3.35
CA VAL A 276 -9.12 -12.40 -4.19
C VAL A 276 -8.99 -13.61 -3.28
N ILE A 277 -9.91 -14.55 -3.43
CA ILE A 277 -9.83 -15.85 -2.76
C ILE A 277 -9.23 -16.90 -3.70
N HIS A 278 -8.68 -17.96 -3.10
CA HIS A 278 -8.21 -19.15 -3.81
C HIS A 278 -8.92 -20.37 -3.22
N LEU A 279 -9.74 -21.05 -4.02
CA LEU A 279 -10.44 -22.29 -3.69
C LEU A 279 -9.72 -23.52 -4.27
#